data_AF-A0A3B9D037-F1
#
_entry.id   AF-A0A3B9D037-F1
#
_cell.length_a   1.000
_cell.length_b   1.000
_cell.length_c   1.000
_cell.angle_alpha   90.00
_cell.angle_beta   90.00
_cell.angle_gamma   90.00
#
_symmetry.space_group_name_H-M   'P 1'
#
loop_
_entity.id
_entity.type
_entity.pdbx_description
1 polymer ?
#
loop_
_entity_poly.entity_id
_entity_poly.type
_entity_poly.pdbx_seq_one_letter_code
_entity_poly.pdbx_strand_id
1 'polypeptide(L)'
;SNYSGGGYWVGDLTVTADVTVEGPTDGALMVMELVEGTYQFQVHIDLITGSATVHQKVADGEWTPFSKVDTPVSGGGAWEICFANVDDRVCLFVDGVAYEFPEGAYERVDPPAPTESDLVPCGIAFRNTTAQVENLLIERDIYYRNDIRVFDEKSVVDFRVNIHPADEVQQESLLLEKLSSPSEYARFYAEESASQLSRYGKYGDYKLGPDEFLMFGDNSPMSKDSRLFDYRERPLNHIYSHRYAVRRRDLIGKALFIFWPHGIPFLKNGRGFSVRNHKGPAALDPQDYPQIRVPFYPNLTRMKKIR
;
A
#
# COMPACT_ATOMS: atom_id res chain seq x y z
N SER A 1 10.66 7.13 21.75
CA SER A 1 10.47 7.65 20.38
C SER A 1 9.54 6.71 19.68
N ASN A 2 8.30 7.12 19.43
CA ASN A 2 7.39 6.31 18.63
C ASN A 2 7.75 6.59 17.18
N TYR A 3 8.73 5.85 16.66
CA TYR A 3 8.83 5.66 15.23
C TYR A 3 7.45 5.13 14.82
N SER A 4 6.72 5.88 13.99
CA SER A 4 5.45 5.45 13.42
C SER A 4 5.67 4.49 12.24
N GLY A 5 6.65 3.58 12.38
CA GLY A 5 6.62 2.34 11.62
C GLY A 5 5.70 1.44 12.42
N GLY A 6 4.45 1.32 11.97
CA GLY A 6 3.46 0.55 12.72
C GLY A 6 3.79 -0.92 12.77
N GLY A 7 3.13 -1.62 13.69
CA GLY A 7 3.31 -3.04 13.90
C GLY A 7 2.72 -3.91 12.81
N TYR A 8 2.15 -3.38 11.74
CA TYR A 8 1.42 -4.18 10.76
C TYR A 8 2.28 -4.45 9.52
N TRP A 9 2.30 -5.71 9.12
CA TRP A 9 2.93 -6.15 7.88
C TRP A 9 2.18 -5.58 6.66
N VAL A 10 2.96 -5.25 5.62
CA VAL A 10 2.46 -4.79 4.32
C VAL A 10 3.05 -5.71 3.25
N GLY A 11 2.15 -6.28 2.45
CA GLY A 11 2.50 -7.16 1.35
C GLY A 11 2.69 -6.45 0.01
N ASP A 12 2.04 -5.28 -0.17
CA ASP A 12 2.17 -4.47 -1.38
C ASP A 12 3.60 -4.00 -1.57
N LEU A 13 4.15 -4.33 -2.74
CA LEU A 13 5.57 -4.15 -3.03
C LEU A 13 5.77 -3.80 -4.50
N THR A 14 6.61 -2.81 -4.73
CA THR A 14 7.13 -2.50 -6.06
C THR A 14 8.65 -2.51 -6.03
N VAL A 15 9.25 -3.09 -7.07
CA VAL A 15 10.69 -3.03 -7.32
C VAL A 15 10.94 -2.38 -8.67
N THR A 16 11.69 -1.29 -8.67
CA THR A 16 12.12 -0.56 -9.86
C THR A 16 13.63 -0.60 -9.97
N ALA A 17 14.16 -0.81 -11.17
CA ALA A 17 15.58 -0.73 -11.45
C ALA A 17 15.86 -0.27 -12.87
N ASP A 18 16.98 0.44 -13.05
CA ASP A 18 17.54 0.71 -14.37
C ASP A 18 18.37 -0.51 -14.79
N VAL A 19 18.03 -1.11 -15.93
CA VAL A 19 18.67 -2.32 -16.44
C VAL A 19 19.28 -2.05 -17.79
N THR A 20 20.57 -2.36 -17.95
CA THR A 20 21.26 -2.39 -19.24
C THR A 20 21.63 -3.83 -19.59
N VAL A 21 21.22 -4.30 -20.77
CA VAL A 21 21.44 -5.66 -21.27
C VAL A 21 22.40 -5.62 -22.45
N GLU A 22 23.41 -6.49 -22.44
CA GLU A 22 24.41 -6.62 -23.50
C GLU A 22 24.54 -8.07 -23.97
N GLY A 23 24.46 -8.26 -25.29
CA GLY A 23 24.70 -9.53 -25.96
C GLY A 23 23.79 -10.69 -25.51
N PRO A 24 22.45 -10.52 -25.47
CA PRO A 24 21.57 -11.64 -25.16
C PRO A 24 21.71 -12.73 -26.22
N THR A 25 21.93 -13.96 -25.78
CA THR A 25 22.01 -15.14 -26.64
C THR A 25 20.77 -16.02 -26.49
N ASP A 26 20.66 -17.11 -27.26
CA ASP A 26 19.53 -18.03 -27.16
C ASP A 26 19.21 -18.44 -25.70
N GLY A 27 17.93 -18.37 -25.33
CA GLY A 27 17.46 -18.58 -23.95
C GLY A 27 17.78 -17.45 -22.96
N ALA A 28 18.18 -16.26 -23.43
CA ALA A 28 18.38 -15.07 -22.61
C ALA A 28 17.09 -14.65 -21.90
N LEU A 29 17.21 -14.44 -20.60
CA LEU A 29 16.07 -14.24 -19.72
C LEU A 29 16.42 -13.24 -18.63
N MET A 30 15.51 -12.30 -18.37
CA MET A 30 15.48 -11.51 -17.15
C MET A 30 14.34 -12.03 -16.27
N VAL A 31 14.60 -12.16 -14.98
CA VAL A 31 13.61 -12.53 -13.97
C VAL A 31 13.59 -11.47 -12.88
N MET A 32 12.40 -10.96 -12.55
CA MET A 32 12.18 -10.20 -11.32
C MET A 32 11.18 -10.96 -10.46
N GLU A 33 11.40 -10.95 -9.15
CA GLU A 33 10.59 -11.65 -8.17
C GLU A 33 10.03 -10.68 -7.13
N LEU A 34 8.79 -10.91 -6.72
CA LEU A 34 8.12 -10.27 -5.60
C LEU A 34 7.53 -11.36 -4.70
N VAL A 35 7.77 -11.23 -3.39
CA VAL A 35 7.25 -12.13 -2.36
C VAL A 35 6.25 -11.36 -1.51
N GLU A 36 5.05 -11.90 -1.41
CA GLU A 36 3.98 -11.42 -0.56
C GLU A 36 3.38 -12.59 0.23
N GLY A 37 3.93 -12.87 1.42
CA GLY A 37 3.42 -13.95 2.24
C GLY A 37 3.42 -15.28 1.51
N THR A 38 2.23 -15.88 1.39
CA THR A 38 2.04 -17.12 0.64
C THR A 38 2.06 -16.95 -0.87
N TYR A 39 1.88 -15.74 -1.41
CA TYR A 39 1.87 -15.49 -2.84
C TYR A 39 3.26 -15.00 -3.29
N GLN A 40 3.82 -15.64 -4.31
CA GLN A 40 5.07 -15.22 -4.91
C GLN A 40 4.89 -15.11 -6.42
N PHE A 41 5.47 -14.07 -7.00
CA PHE A 41 5.35 -13.77 -8.41
C PHE A 41 6.72 -13.58 -9.02
N GLN A 42 6.93 -14.19 -10.18
CA GLN A 42 8.10 -13.96 -11.01
C GLN A 42 7.67 -13.49 -12.39
N VAL A 43 8.13 -12.32 -12.83
CA VAL A 43 8.03 -11.94 -14.24
C VAL A 43 9.27 -12.41 -14.99
N HIS A 44 9.06 -13.23 -16.00
CA HIS A 44 10.08 -13.81 -16.87
C HIS A 44 10.03 -13.09 -18.21
N ILE A 45 11.00 -12.22 -18.48
CA ILE A 45 11.12 -11.48 -19.74
C ILE A 45 12.14 -12.18 -20.63
N ASP A 46 11.66 -12.78 -21.70
CA ASP A 46 12.51 -13.36 -22.75
C ASP A 46 13.20 -12.22 -23.51
N LEU A 47 14.52 -12.13 -23.37
CA LEU A 47 15.31 -11.02 -23.92
C LEU A 47 15.58 -11.17 -25.43
N ILE A 48 15.12 -12.25 -26.06
CA ILE A 48 15.19 -12.44 -27.51
C ILE A 48 13.91 -11.94 -28.18
N THR A 49 12.76 -12.19 -27.56
CA THR A 49 11.44 -11.93 -28.13
C THR A 49 10.71 -10.74 -27.51
N GLY A 50 11.08 -10.31 -26.30
CA GLY A 50 10.37 -9.29 -25.53
C GLY A 50 9.11 -9.79 -24.83
N SER A 51 8.81 -11.08 -24.92
CA SER A 51 7.67 -11.70 -24.25
C SER A 51 7.90 -11.75 -22.73
N ALA A 52 7.03 -11.10 -21.96
CA ALA A 52 7.03 -11.15 -20.50
C ALA A 52 5.91 -12.08 -19.99
N THR A 53 6.29 -13.13 -19.26
CA THR A 53 5.34 -14.09 -18.64
C THR A 53 5.45 -14.01 -17.12
N VAL A 54 4.36 -13.70 -16.42
CA VAL A 54 4.28 -13.84 -14.97
C VAL A 54 4.03 -15.30 -14.63
N HIS A 55 4.78 -15.82 -13.68
CA HIS A 55 4.55 -17.06 -12.99
C HIS A 55 4.12 -16.77 -11.56
N GLN A 56 3.18 -17.55 -11.05
CA GLN A 56 2.71 -17.49 -9.67
C GLN A 56 3.07 -18.79 -8.95
N LYS A 57 3.45 -18.65 -7.69
CA LYS A 57 3.55 -19.74 -6.72
C LYS A 57 2.75 -19.37 -5.49
N VAL A 58 1.96 -20.32 -4.98
CA VAL A 58 1.15 -20.17 -3.76
C VAL A 58 1.66 -21.16 -2.71
N ALA A 59 2.04 -20.64 -1.55
CA ALA A 59 2.70 -21.35 -0.46
C ALA A 59 3.89 -22.20 -0.98
N ASP A 60 3.96 -23.47 -0.59
CA ASP A 60 4.97 -24.44 -1.02
C ASP A 60 4.60 -25.15 -2.34
N GLY A 61 3.68 -24.57 -3.12
CA GLY A 61 3.27 -25.11 -4.42
C GLY A 61 4.33 -24.95 -5.51
N GLU A 62 3.97 -25.40 -6.71
CA GLU A 62 4.82 -25.26 -7.90
C GLU A 62 4.59 -23.91 -8.58
N TRP A 63 5.61 -23.42 -9.30
CA TRP A 63 5.46 -22.27 -10.18
C TRP A 63 4.56 -22.61 -11.37
N THR A 64 3.54 -21.78 -11.60
CA THR A 64 2.60 -21.94 -12.71
C THR A 64 2.54 -20.65 -13.53
N PRO A 65 2.44 -20.72 -14.87
CA PRO A 65 2.19 -19.53 -15.69
C PRO A 65 0.86 -18.89 -15.28
N PHE A 66 0.89 -17.57 -15.03
CA PHE A 66 -0.24 -16.80 -14.53
C PHE A 66 -0.78 -15.83 -15.57
N SER A 67 0.09 -15.07 -16.25
CA SER A 67 -0.32 -14.18 -17.32
C SER A 67 0.85 -13.80 -18.22
N LYS A 68 0.59 -13.23 -19.39
CA LYS A 68 1.62 -12.85 -20.36
C LYS A 68 1.26 -11.56 -21.11
N VAL A 69 2.29 -10.79 -21.44
CA VAL A 69 2.22 -9.60 -22.30
C VAL A 69 3.50 -9.48 -23.14
N ASP A 70 3.44 -8.85 -24.30
CA ASP A 70 4.63 -8.51 -25.09
C ASP A 70 5.13 -7.11 -24.72
N THR A 71 6.45 -6.95 -24.63
CA THR A 71 7.12 -5.72 -24.19
C THR A 71 8.22 -5.32 -25.19
N PRO A 72 8.72 -4.07 -25.16
CA PRO A 72 9.85 -3.68 -25.99
C PRO A 72 11.21 -4.19 -25.47
N VAL A 73 11.25 -4.88 -24.33
CA VAL A 73 12.48 -5.31 -23.64
C VAL A 73 13.07 -6.53 -24.34
N SER A 74 13.82 -6.31 -25.42
CA SER A 74 14.45 -7.35 -26.22
C SER A 74 15.76 -6.86 -26.84
N GLY A 75 16.67 -7.80 -27.13
CA GLY A 75 18.00 -7.49 -27.61
C GLY A 75 18.87 -6.77 -26.57
N GLY A 76 19.95 -6.16 -27.02
CA GLY A 76 20.73 -5.26 -26.19
C GLY A 76 20.07 -3.89 -26.10
N GLY A 77 20.05 -3.30 -24.91
CA GLY A 77 19.36 -2.03 -24.65
C GLY A 77 19.39 -1.63 -23.19
N ALA A 78 18.78 -0.50 -22.87
CA ALA A 78 18.66 0.02 -21.52
C ALA A 78 17.22 0.47 -21.26
N TRP A 79 16.68 0.13 -20.09
CA TRP A 79 15.30 0.36 -19.70
C TRP A 79 15.17 0.60 -18.19
N GLU A 80 14.23 1.44 -17.78
CA GLU A 80 13.72 1.43 -16.41
C GLU A 80 12.61 0.36 -16.32
N ILE A 81 12.83 -0.68 -15.53
CA ILE A 81 11.86 -1.76 -15.33
C ILE A 81 11.28 -1.67 -13.92
N CYS A 82 9.96 -1.60 -13.84
CA CYS A 82 9.23 -1.64 -12.59
C CYS A 82 8.26 -2.84 -12.59
N PHE A 83 8.46 -3.74 -11.62
CA PHE A 83 7.56 -4.86 -11.36
C PHE A 83 6.86 -4.60 -10.04
N ALA A 84 5.53 -4.63 -10.05
CA ALA A 84 4.70 -4.30 -8.89
C ALA A 84 3.73 -5.43 -8.60
N ASN A 85 3.49 -5.69 -7.32
CA ASN A 85 2.37 -6.45 -6.81
C ASN A 85 1.68 -5.56 -5.77
N VAL A 86 0.60 -4.92 -6.18
CA VAL A 86 -0.12 -3.91 -5.38
C VAL A 86 -1.61 -4.13 -5.57
N ASP A 87 -2.38 -4.09 -4.47
CA ASP A 87 -3.84 -4.27 -4.50
C ASP A 87 -4.26 -5.59 -5.18
N ASP A 88 -3.57 -6.69 -4.85
CA ASP A 88 -3.80 -8.02 -5.44
C ASP A 88 -3.70 -8.06 -6.97
N ARG A 89 -2.78 -7.25 -7.51
CA ARG A 89 -2.54 -7.14 -8.94
C ARG A 89 -1.06 -7.02 -9.25
N VAL A 90 -0.59 -7.92 -10.11
CA VAL A 90 0.73 -7.80 -10.73
C VAL A 90 0.71 -6.85 -11.92
N CYS A 91 1.67 -5.92 -11.96
CA CYS A 91 1.84 -4.95 -13.02
C CYS A 91 3.30 -4.89 -13.46
N LEU A 92 3.53 -4.66 -14.76
CA LEU A 92 4.85 -4.40 -15.31
C LEU A 92 4.84 -3.01 -15.97
N PHE A 93 5.87 -2.21 -15.69
CA PHE A 93 6.11 -0.95 -16.35
C PHE A 93 7.50 -0.95 -16.99
N VAL A 94 7.59 -0.42 -18.21
CA VAL A 94 8.85 -0.23 -18.93
C VAL A 94 8.93 1.24 -19.32
N ASP A 95 9.96 1.94 -18.85
CA ASP A 95 10.15 3.39 -19.05
C ASP A 95 8.90 4.20 -18.66
N GLY A 96 8.28 3.81 -17.53
CA GLY A 96 7.06 4.42 -17.01
C GLY A 96 5.77 4.12 -17.81
N VAL A 97 5.82 3.26 -18.83
CA VAL A 97 4.64 2.81 -19.59
C VAL A 97 4.15 1.48 -19.04
N ALA A 98 2.87 1.39 -18.70
CA ALA A 98 2.25 0.17 -18.19
C ALA A 98 2.03 -0.87 -19.31
N TYR A 99 2.41 -2.11 -19.03
CA TYR A 99 2.14 -3.31 -19.84
C TYR A 99 1.27 -4.23 -19.01
N GLU A 100 -0.05 -4.06 -19.14
CA GLU A 100 -1.02 -4.76 -18.30
C GLU A 100 -1.11 -6.25 -18.65
N PHE A 101 -1.03 -7.08 -17.62
CA PHE A 101 -1.31 -8.50 -17.72
C PHE A 101 -2.83 -8.73 -17.75
N PRO A 102 -3.39 -9.40 -18.77
CA PRO A 102 -4.84 -9.64 -18.87
C PRO A 102 -5.44 -10.36 -17.67
N GLU A 103 -4.67 -11.26 -17.05
CA GLU A 103 -5.04 -12.04 -15.87
C GLU A 103 -4.25 -11.60 -14.64
N GLY A 104 -3.76 -10.35 -14.61
CA GLY A 104 -2.85 -9.86 -13.58
C GLY A 104 -3.47 -9.70 -12.18
N ALA A 105 -4.79 -9.77 -12.03
CA ALA A 105 -5.47 -9.68 -10.73
C ALA A 105 -5.75 -11.07 -10.16
N TYR A 106 -5.56 -11.23 -8.84
CA TYR A 106 -5.84 -12.49 -8.14
C TYR A 106 -6.71 -12.26 -6.89
N GLU A 107 -7.26 -13.35 -6.36
CA GLU A 107 -8.01 -13.34 -5.11
C GLU A 107 -7.23 -14.12 -4.05
N ARG A 108 -7.13 -13.55 -2.85
CA ARG A 108 -6.55 -14.24 -1.70
C ARG A 108 -7.52 -15.23 -1.08
N VAL A 109 -7.00 -16.39 -0.70
CA VAL A 109 -7.77 -17.41 0.04
C VAL A 109 -7.76 -17.15 1.54
N ASP A 110 -6.66 -16.58 2.06
CA ASP A 110 -6.40 -16.36 3.48
C ASP A 110 -6.19 -14.87 3.81
N PRO A 111 -6.35 -14.46 5.09
CA PRO A 111 -5.94 -13.13 5.53
C PRO A 111 -4.46 -12.87 5.20
N PRO A 112 -4.10 -11.62 4.83
CA PRO A 112 -2.71 -11.24 4.55
C PRO A 112 -1.80 -11.56 5.75
N ALA A 113 -0.76 -12.37 5.54
CA ALA A 113 0.24 -12.65 6.56
C ALA A 113 1.62 -12.92 5.93
N PRO A 114 2.71 -12.46 6.58
CA PRO A 114 4.06 -12.74 6.11
C PRO A 114 4.44 -14.20 6.34
N THR A 115 5.37 -14.69 5.53
CA THR A 115 6.08 -15.95 5.70
C THR A 115 7.57 -15.70 5.88
N GLU A 116 8.36 -16.73 6.17
CA GLU A 116 9.82 -16.60 6.21
C GLU A 116 10.41 -16.13 4.86
N SER A 117 9.70 -16.34 3.75
CA SER A 117 10.14 -15.86 2.43
C SER A 117 10.14 -14.32 2.34
N ASP A 118 9.32 -13.63 3.14
CA ASP A 118 9.24 -12.16 3.15
C ASP A 118 10.51 -11.49 3.71
N LEU A 119 11.44 -12.26 4.29
CA LEU A 119 12.78 -11.80 4.63
C LEU A 119 13.64 -11.51 3.39
N VAL A 120 13.25 -12.04 2.22
CA VAL A 120 13.87 -11.79 0.91
C VAL A 120 12.76 -11.34 -0.07
N PRO A 121 12.25 -10.11 0.06
CA PRO A 121 10.95 -9.73 -0.51
C PRO A 121 10.98 -9.51 -2.04
N CYS A 122 12.17 -9.35 -2.62
CA CYS A 122 12.33 -9.18 -4.06
C CYS A 122 13.64 -9.78 -4.54
N GLY A 123 13.67 -10.17 -5.82
CA GLY A 123 14.85 -10.70 -6.50
C GLY A 123 14.96 -10.21 -7.93
N ILE A 124 16.19 -10.14 -8.45
CA ILE A 124 16.47 -9.88 -9.86
C ILE A 124 17.54 -10.86 -10.33
N ALA A 125 17.31 -11.53 -11.45
CA ALA A 125 18.25 -12.48 -12.04
C ALA A 125 18.29 -12.37 -13.57
N PHE A 126 19.43 -12.75 -14.14
CA PHE A 126 19.64 -12.79 -15.58
C PHE A 126 20.27 -14.12 -15.98
N ARG A 127 19.94 -14.59 -17.18
CA ARG A 127 20.54 -15.78 -17.79
C ARG A 127 20.93 -15.47 -19.23
N ASN A 128 22.03 -16.07 -19.70
CA ASN A 128 22.50 -16.02 -21.10
C ASN A 128 22.64 -14.59 -21.69
N THR A 129 23.05 -13.64 -20.86
CA THR A 129 23.34 -12.26 -21.23
C THR A 129 24.33 -11.65 -20.23
N THR A 130 25.00 -10.56 -20.58
CA THR A 130 25.59 -9.64 -19.60
C THR A 130 24.57 -8.56 -19.27
N ALA A 131 24.47 -8.17 -18.00
CA ALA A 131 23.55 -7.12 -17.57
C ALA A 131 24.14 -6.28 -16.43
N GLN A 132 23.80 -5.00 -16.42
CA GLN A 132 24.06 -4.05 -15.35
C GLN A 132 22.72 -3.59 -14.77
N VAL A 133 22.63 -3.55 -13.44
CA VAL A 133 21.42 -3.13 -12.70
C VAL A 133 21.80 -1.97 -11.79
N GLU A 134 21.10 -0.85 -11.91
CA GLU A 134 21.37 0.39 -11.19
C GLU A 134 20.08 1.00 -10.63
N ASN A 135 20.23 1.97 -9.73
CA ASN A 135 19.13 2.77 -9.18
C ASN A 135 17.97 1.95 -8.62
N LEU A 136 18.28 0.82 -7.97
CA LEU A 136 17.29 -0.05 -7.35
C LEU A 136 16.47 0.73 -6.32
N LEU A 137 15.16 0.80 -6.57
CA LEU A 137 14.17 1.41 -5.70
C LEU A 137 13.15 0.35 -5.30
N ILE A 138 12.97 0.18 -3.99
CA ILE A 138 11.92 -0.65 -3.42
C ILE A 138 10.92 0.26 -2.75
N GLU A 139 9.67 0.17 -3.17
CA GLU A 139 8.55 0.91 -2.59
C GLU A 139 7.58 -0.07 -1.95
N ARG A 140 7.14 0.26 -0.73
CA ARG A 140 6.12 -0.46 0.01
C ARG A 140 5.01 0.50 0.35
N ASP A 141 3.78 -0.01 0.38
CA ASP A 141 2.68 0.79 0.91
C ASP A 141 2.79 0.94 2.43
N ILE A 142 1.96 1.81 2.99
CA ILE A 142 1.62 1.83 4.40
C ILE A 142 0.45 0.89 4.66
N TYR A 143 0.37 0.33 5.86
CA TYR A 143 -0.67 -0.63 6.21
C TYR A 143 -2.04 0.05 6.35
N TYR A 144 -3.08 -0.63 5.87
CA TYR A 144 -4.46 -0.31 6.16
C TYR A 144 -4.89 -1.08 7.41
N ARG A 145 -5.54 -0.40 8.36
CA ARG A 145 -6.15 -1.08 9.52
C ARG A 145 -7.63 -1.34 9.27
N ASN A 146 -8.11 -2.49 9.69
CA ASN A 146 -9.52 -2.87 9.71
C ASN A 146 -10.16 -2.58 11.07
N ASP A 147 -9.70 -1.55 11.77
CA ASP A 147 -10.30 -1.12 13.02
C ASP A 147 -11.79 -0.84 12.84
N ILE A 148 -12.56 -1.12 13.89
CA ILE A 148 -14.01 -0.89 13.87
C ILE A 148 -14.47 -0.15 15.12
N ARG A 149 -15.59 0.55 15.01
CA ARG A 149 -16.31 1.09 16.17
C ARG A 149 -17.49 0.18 16.49
N VAL A 150 -17.50 -0.37 17.70
CA VAL A 150 -18.60 -1.18 18.24
C VAL A 150 -19.50 -0.29 19.06
N PHE A 151 -20.80 -0.41 18.82
CA PHE A 151 -21.83 0.33 19.51
C PHE A 151 -22.62 -0.64 20.36
N ASP A 152 -22.78 -0.34 21.65
CA ASP A 152 -23.69 -1.11 22.49
C ASP A 152 -25.10 -1.05 21.89
N GLU A 153 -25.77 -2.21 21.78
CA GLU A 153 -27.18 -2.24 21.41
C GLU A 153 -27.98 -1.40 22.41
N LYS A 154 -28.77 -0.47 21.88
CA LYS A 154 -29.49 0.59 22.59
C LYS A 154 -30.00 0.18 23.99
N SER A 155 -29.52 0.89 25.01
CA SER A 155 -30.45 1.36 26.04
C SER A 155 -31.40 2.35 25.37
N VAL A 156 -32.66 1.98 25.19
CA VAL A 156 -33.72 2.88 24.65
C VAL A 156 -34.02 4.03 25.63
N VAL A 157 -33.44 4.00 26.83
CA VAL A 157 -33.80 4.87 27.96
C VAL A 157 -32.79 5.98 28.19
N ASP A 158 -31.56 5.85 27.70
CA ASP A 158 -30.51 6.85 27.87
C ASP A 158 -29.88 7.16 26.50
N PHE A 159 -29.81 8.44 26.12
CA PHE A 159 -29.23 8.88 24.85
C PHE A 159 -27.70 8.64 24.75
N ARG A 160 -27.15 7.82 25.65
CA ARG A 160 -25.76 7.42 25.77
C ARG A 160 -25.55 6.05 25.14
N VAL A 161 -25.06 6.04 23.90
CA VAL A 161 -24.45 4.84 23.32
C VAL A 161 -23.00 4.79 23.79
N ASN A 162 -22.54 3.75 24.48
CA ASN A 162 -21.11 3.60 24.65
C ASN A 162 -20.51 3.17 23.31
N ILE A 163 -19.38 3.77 22.95
CA ILE A 163 -18.63 3.44 21.76
C ILE A 163 -17.34 2.81 22.23
N HIS A 164 -17.15 1.55 21.89
CA HIS A 164 -15.92 0.84 22.18
C HIS A 164 -15.18 0.64 20.86
N PRO A 165 -13.91 1.09 20.73
CA PRO A 165 -13.10 0.64 19.61
C PRO A 165 -12.95 -0.88 19.73
N ALA A 166 -13.08 -1.59 18.61
CA ALA A 166 -12.53 -2.92 18.50
C ALA A 166 -11.39 -2.83 17.49
N ASP A 167 -10.21 -2.60 18.04
CA ASP A 167 -8.96 -2.57 17.29
C ASP A 167 -8.75 -3.93 16.62
N GLU A 168 -8.15 -3.91 15.43
CA GLU A 168 -7.84 -5.12 14.66
C GLU A 168 -6.93 -6.09 15.43
N VAL A 169 -5.99 -5.52 16.18
CA VAL A 169 -5.14 -6.24 17.14
C VAL A 169 -5.20 -5.49 18.46
N GLN A 170 -5.50 -6.18 19.55
CA GLN A 170 -5.67 -5.54 20.87
C GLN A 170 -4.33 -5.17 21.51
N GLN A 171 -3.29 -5.96 21.21
CA GLN A 171 -1.95 -5.82 21.78
C GLN A 171 -0.91 -5.44 20.72
N GLU A 172 -1.05 -4.26 20.10
CA GLU A 172 -0.16 -3.75 19.03
C GLU A 172 1.33 -3.74 19.45
N SER A 173 1.65 -3.48 20.73
CA SER A 173 3.03 -3.52 21.21
C SER A 173 3.65 -4.91 21.12
N LEU A 174 2.88 -5.97 21.38
CA LEU A 174 3.34 -7.35 21.24
C LEU A 174 3.43 -7.79 19.78
N LEU A 175 2.65 -7.17 18.89
CA LEU A 175 2.76 -7.36 17.46
C LEU A 175 4.09 -6.79 16.94
N LEU A 176 4.47 -5.59 17.38
CA LEU A 176 5.76 -4.96 17.07
C LEU A 176 6.96 -5.81 17.49
N GLU A 177 6.90 -6.43 18.67
CA GLU A 177 7.96 -7.33 19.17
C GLU A 177 8.18 -8.57 18.29
N LYS A 178 7.22 -8.91 17.42
CA LYS A 178 7.25 -10.10 16.55
C LYS A 178 7.69 -9.81 15.13
N LEU A 179 7.93 -8.56 14.74
CA LEU A 179 8.26 -8.19 13.35
C LEU A 179 9.51 -8.89 12.81
N SER A 180 10.44 -9.32 13.66
CA SER A 180 11.63 -10.07 13.25
C SER A 180 11.39 -11.57 13.03
N SER A 181 10.20 -12.09 13.34
CA SER A 181 9.82 -13.48 13.13
C SER A 181 8.48 -13.56 12.40
N PRO A 182 8.50 -13.68 11.05
CA PRO A 182 7.28 -13.76 10.24
C PRO A 182 6.28 -14.79 10.74
N SER A 183 6.76 -15.99 11.11
CA SER A 183 5.90 -17.06 11.62
C SER A 183 5.22 -16.72 12.96
N GLU A 184 5.95 -16.12 13.90
CA GLU A 184 5.37 -15.70 15.18
C GLU A 184 4.40 -14.52 15.00
N TYR A 185 4.76 -13.57 14.14
CA TYR A 185 3.92 -12.45 13.75
C TYR A 185 2.59 -12.95 13.19
N ALA A 186 2.64 -13.81 12.17
CA ALA A 186 1.47 -14.31 11.45
C ALA A 186 0.52 -15.05 12.40
N ARG A 187 1.07 -15.91 13.27
CA ARG A 187 0.28 -16.63 14.28
C ARG A 187 -0.40 -15.66 15.25
N PHE A 188 0.35 -14.70 15.79
CA PHE A 188 -0.19 -13.74 16.76
C PHE A 188 -1.26 -12.83 16.14
N TYR A 189 -1.02 -12.33 14.93
CA TYR A 189 -1.98 -11.52 14.19
C TYR A 189 -3.28 -12.31 13.90
N ALA A 190 -3.17 -13.57 13.48
CA ALA A 190 -4.34 -14.43 13.25
C ALA A 190 -5.14 -14.67 14.54
N GLU A 191 -4.47 -14.91 15.66
CA GLU A 191 -5.11 -15.11 16.98
C GLU A 191 -5.87 -13.85 17.43
N GLU A 192 -5.25 -12.67 17.35
CA GLU A 192 -5.84 -11.41 17.83
C GLU A 192 -6.96 -10.89 16.89
N SER A 193 -6.82 -11.08 15.58
CA SER A 193 -7.80 -10.62 14.58
C SER A 193 -9.00 -11.54 14.43
N ALA A 194 -8.91 -12.83 14.82
CA ALA A 194 -9.96 -13.83 14.63
C ALA A 194 -11.33 -13.42 15.22
N SER A 195 -11.33 -12.84 16.43
CA SER A 195 -12.56 -12.37 17.08
C SER A 195 -13.22 -11.25 16.27
N GLN A 196 -12.41 -10.34 15.71
CA GLN A 196 -12.91 -9.23 14.89
C GLN A 196 -13.48 -9.75 13.56
N LEU A 197 -12.73 -10.60 12.84
CA LEU A 197 -13.15 -11.19 11.57
C LEU A 197 -14.43 -12.03 11.72
N SER A 198 -14.55 -12.80 12.81
CA SER A 198 -15.74 -13.59 13.12
C SER A 198 -16.98 -12.73 13.35
N ARG A 199 -16.83 -11.59 14.04
CA ARG A 199 -17.97 -10.73 14.41
C ARG A 199 -18.40 -9.78 13.28
N TYR A 200 -17.48 -9.34 12.45
CA TYR A 200 -17.72 -8.20 11.54
C TYR A 200 -17.48 -8.50 10.06
N GLY A 201 -17.04 -9.72 9.72
CA GLY A 201 -16.86 -10.16 8.34
C GLY A 201 -15.41 -10.23 7.91
N LYS A 202 -15.20 -10.67 6.66
CA LYS A 202 -13.87 -10.80 6.07
C LYS A 202 -13.20 -9.44 5.92
N TYR A 203 -11.86 -9.44 5.98
CA TYR A 203 -11.05 -8.28 5.64
C TYR A 203 -11.43 -7.75 4.26
N GLY A 204 -11.60 -6.43 4.13
CA GLY A 204 -11.89 -5.78 2.84
C GLY A 204 -13.32 -5.89 2.31
N ASP A 205 -14.24 -6.62 2.96
CA ASP A 205 -15.64 -6.72 2.51
C ASP A 205 -16.51 -5.62 3.14
N TYR A 206 -16.82 -4.60 2.33
CA TYR A 206 -17.64 -3.46 2.73
C TYR A 206 -18.99 -3.47 1.99
N LYS A 207 -20.02 -4.00 2.66
CA LYS A 207 -21.37 -4.05 2.09
C LYS A 207 -22.03 -2.68 2.13
N LEU A 208 -22.35 -2.14 0.96
CA LEU A 208 -23.05 -0.87 0.83
C LEU A 208 -24.57 -1.09 0.70
N GLY A 209 -25.34 -0.19 1.29
CA GLY A 209 -26.77 -0.04 0.99
C GLY A 209 -27.03 0.61 -0.38
N PRO A 210 -28.29 0.63 -0.85
CA PRO A 210 -28.64 1.12 -2.19
C PRO A 210 -28.26 2.57 -2.50
N ASP A 211 -28.16 3.41 -1.46
CA ASP A 211 -27.83 4.84 -1.56
C ASP A 211 -26.57 5.18 -0.74
N GLU A 212 -25.65 4.24 -0.66
CA GLU A 212 -24.38 4.40 0.03
C GLU A 212 -23.21 4.32 -0.95
N PHE A 213 -22.18 5.10 -0.66
CA PHE A 213 -20.93 5.16 -1.40
C PHE A 213 -19.80 4.91 -0.41
N LEU A 214 -18.90 3.98 -0.74
CA LEU A 214 -17.68 3.76 0.03
C LEU A 214 -16.84 5.04 0.02
N MET A 215 -16.28 5.39 1.17
CA MET A 215 -15.38 6.53 1.29
C MET A 215 -13.94 6.07 1.45
N PHE A 216 -13.05 6.75 0.75
CA PHE A 216 -11.60 6.56 0.85
C PHE A 216 -10.98 7.83 1.42
N GLY A 217 -10.11 7.68 2.42
CA GLY A 217 -9.44 8.79 3.10
C GLY A 217 -8.05 9.08 2.56
N ASP A 218 -7.27 9.83 3.33
CA ASP A 218 -5.84 10.07 3.08
C ASP A 218 -4.95 8.92 3.59
N ASN A 219 -5.55 7.77 3.92
CA ASN A 219 -4.93 6.58 4.48
C ASN A 219 -4.03 6.81 5.72
N SER A 220 -4.23 7.92 6.45
CA SER A 220 -3.50 8.15 7.69
C SER A 220 -4.19 7.51 8.90
N PRO A 221 -3.43 7.04 9.92
CA PRO A 221 -4.02 6.62 11.19
C PRO A 221 -4.90 7.70 11.84
N MET A 222 -4.60 8.97 11.56
CA MET A 222 -5.32 10.12 12.11
C MET A 222 -6.69 10.35 11.43
N SER A 223 -6.82 10.08 10.13
CA SER A 223 -8.11 10.17 9.43
C SER A 223 -8.95 8.91 9.59
N LYS A 224 -8.38 7.85 10.19
CA LYS A 224 -8.97 6.50 10.25
C LYS A 224 -9.33 5.98 8.86
N ASP A 225 -8.58 6.44 7.86
CA ASP A 225 -8.81 6.23 6.44
C ASP A 225 -10.28 6.47 6.01
N SER A 226 -10.97 7.38 6.69
CA SER A 226 -12.41 7.67 6.55
C SER A 226 -13.36 6.47 6.76
N ARG A 227 -12.87 5.24 6.90
CA ARG A 227 -13.67 4.01 7.10
C ARG A 227 -14.36 3.93 8.46
N LEU A 228 -13.97 4.80 9.40
CA LEU A 228 -14.54 4.88 10.75
C LEU A 228 -15.42 6.13 10.96
N PHE A 229 -15.95 6.72 9.89
CA PHE A 229 -16.84 7.88 9.96
C PHE A 229 -18.22 7.49 10.51
N ASP A 230 -18.38 7.58 11.83
CA ASP A 230 -19.55 7.09 12.53
C ASP A 230 -20.72 8.10 12.64
N TYR A 231 -21.80 7.64 13.27
CA TYR A 231 -23.05 8.38 13.43
C TYR A 231 -22.93 9.66 14.28
N ARG A 232 -21.96 9.77 15.21
CA ARG A 232 -21.75 10.95 16.08
C ARG A 232 -20.92 12.02 15.41
N GLU A 233 -20.02 11.60 14.52
CA GLU A 233 -19.19 12.51 13.74
C GLU A 233 -20.02 13.17 12.60
N ARG A 234 -21.30 12.79 12.42
CA ARG A 234 -22.20 13.31 11.38
C ARG A 234 -23.08 14.47 11.87
N PRO A 235 -23.33 15.50 11.02
CA PRO A 235 -24.20 16.63 11.34
C PRO A 235 -25.66 16.26 11.66
N LEU A 236 -26.12 15.09 11.19
CA LEU A 236 -27.49 14.59 11.34
C LEU A 236 -27.48 13.34 12.22
N ASN A 237 -27.39 13.57 13.53
CA ASN A 237 -27.59 12.53 14.55
C ASN A 237 -28.89 11.76 14.27
N HIS A 238 -28.93 10.45 14.55
CA HIS A 238 -30.09 9.54 14.41
C HIS A 238 -30.35 8.90 13.03
N ILE A 239 -29.39 8.94 12.11
CA ILE A 239 -29.52 8.26 10.82
C ILE A 239 -28.50 7.12 10.69
N TYR A 240 -29.00 5.91 10.51
CA TYR A 240 -28.20 4.69 10.35
C TYR A 240 -27.68 4.55 8.92
N SER A 241 -26.36 4.40 8.79
CA SER A 241 -25.62 4.06 7.58
C SER A 241 -24.33 3.37 8.00
N HIS A 242 -23.70 2.60 7.12
CA HIS A 242 -22.43 1.94 7.44
C HIS A 242 -21.33 2.98 7.75
N ARG A 243 -20.47 2.67 8.72
CA ARG A 243 -19.38 3.56 9.21
C ARG A 243 -18.36 3.96 8.12
N TYR A 244 -18.24 3.12 7.09
CA TYR A 244 -17.36 3.28 5.94
C TYR A 244 -18.09 3.88 4.73
N ALA A 245 -19.36 4.28 4.88
CA ALA A 245 -20.16 4.77 3.76
C ALA A 245 -20.73 6.18 3.98
N VAL A 246 -20.70 6.98 2.92
CA VAL A 246 -21.43 8.25 2.80
C VAL A 246 -22.72 7.99 2.04
N ARG A 247 -23.82 8.64 2.43
CA ARG A 247 -25.10 8.46 1.75
C ARG A 247 -25.23 9.41 0.57
N ARG A 248 -25.98 9.01 -0.45
CA ARG A 248 -26.37 9.88 -1.56
C ARG A 248 -26.93 11.22 -1.10
N ARG A 249 -27.78 11.23 -0.07
CA ARG A 249 -28.37 12.47 0.47
C ARG A 249 -27.39 13.40 1.18
N ASP A 250 -26.24 12.89 1.62
CA ASP A 250 -25.20 13.68 2.27
C ASP A 250 -24.32 14.38 1.21
N LEU A 251 -24.32 13.86 -0.02
CA LEU A 251 -23.62 14.45 -1.17
C LEU A 251 -24.46 15.60 -1.76
N ILE A 252 -24.30 16.79 -1.19
CA ILE A 252 -24.92 18.01 -1.71
C ILE A 252 -24.01 18.72 -2.72
N GLY A 253 -24.49 18.92 -3.95
CA GLY A 253 -23.85 19.78 -4.95
C GLY A 253 -22.81 19.09 -5.85
N LYS A 254 -21.83 19.88 -6.32
CA LYS A 254 -20.70 19.43 -7.16
C LYS A 254 -19.49 19.14 -6.28
N ALA A 255 -18.71 18.11 -6.63
CA ALA A 255 -17.46 17.81 -5.94
C ALA A 255 -16.54 19.05 -5.94
N LEU A 256 -16.08 19.44 -4.75
CA LEU A 256 -15.10 20.49 -4.56
C LEU A 256 -13.76 19.83 -4.24
N PHE A 257 -12.76 20.06 -5.09
CA PHE A 257 -11.40 19.60 -4.84
C PHE A 257 -10.57 20.79 -4.39
N ILE A 258 -10.09 20.76 -3.14
CA ILE A 258 -9.14 21.73 -2.62
C ILE A 258 -7.79 21.03 -2.54
N PHE A 259 -6.86 21.43 -3.41
CA PHE A 259 -5.51 20.87 -3.41
C PHE A 259 -4.52 21.88 -2.87
N TRP A 260 -3.74 21.46 -1.88
CA TRP A 260 -2.67 22.27 -1.31
C TRP A 260 -1.31 21.74 -1.80
N PRO A 261 -0.68 22.37 -2.82
CA PRO A 261 0.58 21.88 -3.35
C PRO A 261 1.67 21.94 -2.28
N HIS A 262 2.56 20.95 -2.29
CA HIS A 262 3.74 20.96 -1.43
C HIS A 262 4.54 22.25 -1.64
N GLY A 263 4.96 22.92 -0.58
CA GLY A 263 5.74 24.15 -0.70
C GLY A 263 7.22 23.87 -0.95
N ILE A 264 7.82 24.45 -1.99
CA ILE A 264 9.28 24.53 -2.17
C ILE A 264 9.77 25.80 -1.48
N PRO A 265 10.49 25.70 -0.34
CA PRO A 265 11.01 26.87 0.34
C PRO A 265 12.00 27.62 -0.55
N PHE A 266 12.02 28.95 -0.44
CA PHE A 266 13.04 29.79 -1.07
C PHE A 266 13.56 30.84 -0.10
N LEU A 267 14.69 31.48 -0.44
CA LEU A 267 15.54 32.26 0.48
C LEU A 267 16.21 31.37 1.54
N LYS A 268 17.10 31.96 2.35
CA LYS A 268 17.95 31.25 3.33
C LYS A 268 18.63 30.02 2.69
N ASN A 269 19.30 30.23 1.57
CA ASN A 269 19.95 29.17 0.77
C ASN A 269 18.98 28.04 0.36
N GLY A 270 17.78 28.40 -0.08
CA GLY A 270 16.74 27.46 -0.53
C GLY A 270 16.01 26.73 0.61
N ARG A 271 16.30 27.06 1.88
CA ARG A 271 15.69 26.40 3.03
C ARG A 271 14.43 27.11 3.52
N GLY A 272 14.21 28.38 3.20
CA GLY A 272 13.18 29.21 3.83
C GLY A 272 13.39 29.38 5.34
N PHE A 273 12.52 30.15 5.98
CA PHE A 273 12.48 30.36 7.42
C PHE A 273 11.45 29.44 8.07
N SER A 274 11.82 28.75 9.14
CA SER A 274 10.86 27.95 9.90
C SER A 274 9.89 28.86 10.64
N VAL A 275 8.59 28.55 10.56
CA VAL A 275 7.53 29.21 11.33
C VAL A 275 6.80 28.27 12.27
N ARG A 276 6.93 26.96 12.04
CA ARG A 276 6.35 25.93 12.91
C ARG A 276 7.25 24.70 12.84
N ASN A 277 7.63 24.18 13.99
CA ASN A 277 8.45 22.97 14.10
C ASN A 277 7.59 21.77 14.48
N HIS A 278 8.00 20.58 14.05
CA HIS A 278 7.40 19.35 14.54
C HIS A 278 7.65 19.22 16.06
N LYS A 279 6.68 18.67 16.79
CA LYS A 279 6.91 18.22 18.17
C LYS A 279 7.57 16.84 18.10
N GLY A 280 8.90 16.81 18.03
CA GLY A 280 9.68 15.57 18.00
C GLY A 280 10.23 15.17 19.38
N PRO A 281 10.77 13.95 19.53
CA PRO A 281 11.58 13.60 20.69
C PRO A 281 12.78 14.56 20.79
N ALA A 282 13.28 14.80 22.01
CA ALA A 282 14.33 15.77 22.33
C ALA A 282 15.66 15.63 21.55
N ALA A 283 15.82 14.57 20.75
CA ALA A 283 17.01 14.25 19.97
C ALA A 283 17.03 14.83 18.54
N LEU A 284 15.92 15.41 18.05
CA LEU A 284 15.90 16.10 16.76
C LEU A 284 16.04 17.60 16.98
N ASP A 285 17.04 18.24 16.37
CA ASP A 285 17.12 19.70 16.36
C ASP A 285 15.87 20.25 15.65
N PRO A 286 15.03 21.05 16.33
CA PRO A 286 13.84 21.65 15.73
C PRO A 286 14.15 22.51 14.49
N GLN A 287 15.39 22.96 14.31
CA GLN A 287 15.81 23.70 13.12
C GLN A 287 16.00 22.81 11.89
N ASP A 288 16.29 21.52 12.07
CA ASP A 288 16.54 20.58 10.98
C ASP A 288 15.25 19.93 10.45
N TYR A 289 14.19 19.91 11.26
CA TYR A 289 12.89 19.32 10.89
C TYR A 289 11.70 20.26 11.16
N PRO A 290 11.59 21.38 10.43
CA PRO A 290 10.45 22.28 10.54
C PRO A 290 9.22 21.74 9.80
N GLN A 291 8.05 21.88 10.42
CA GLN A 291 6.75 21.49 9.89
C GLN A 291 6.27 22.43 8.79
N ILE A 292 6.54 23.74 8.94
CA ILE A 292 6.17 24.75 7.95
C ILE A 292 7.35 25.71 7.78
N ARG A 293 7.73 25.94 6.52
CA ARG A 293 8.74 26.91 6.11
C ARG A 293 8.12 27.98 5.22
N VAL A 294 8.53 29.23 5.40
CA VAL A 294 8.12 30.37 4.57
C VAL A 294 9.33 31.26 4.23
N PRO A 295 9.33 31.97 3.10
CA PRO A 295 8.36 31.83 2.02
C PRO A 295 8.60 30.55 1.22
N PHE A 296 7.57 30.08 0.52
CA PHE A 296 7.64 28.92 -0.38
C PHE A 296 6.90 29.21 -1.68
N TYR A 297 7.34 28.59 -2.77
CA TYR A 297 6.56 28.49 -3.99
C TYR A 297 5.72 27.20 -3.96
N PRO A 298 4.49 27.20 -4.47
CA PRO A 298 3.75 25.95 -4.66
C PRO A 298 4.50 25.06 -5.67
N ASN A 299 4.72 23.80 -5.33
CA ASN A 299 5.37 22.82 -6.20
C ASN A 299 4.41 22.28 -7.26
N LEU A 300 4.08 23.13 -8.23
CA LEU A 300 3.14 22.77 -9.29
C LEU A 300 3.71 21.72 -10.26
N THR A 301 5.04 21.57 -10.36
CA THR A 301 5.68 20.63 -11.29
C THR A 301 5.52 19.17 -10.87
N ARG A 302 5.32 18.88 -9.58
CA ARG A 302 4.94 17.54 -9.11
C ARG A 302 3.50 17.16 -9.47
N MET A 303 2.70 18.10 -9.97
CA MET A 303 1.35 17.81 -10.43
C MET A 303 1.40 17.20 -11.83
N LYS A 304 1.60 15.89 -11.89
CA LYS A 304 1.40 15.12 -13.12
C LYS A 304 -0.06 14.68 -13.19
N LYS A 305 -0.68 14.83 -14.36
CA LYS A 305 -1.99 14.25 -14.61
C LYS A 305 -1.80 12.74 -14.72
N ILE A 306 -2.27 11.99 -13.73
CA ILE A 306 -2.43 10.54 -13.86
C ILE A 306 -3.53 10.35 -14.93
N ARG A 307 -3.19 9.66 -16.02
CA ARG A 307 -4.11 9.34 -17.11
C ARG A 307 -4.43 7.87 -17.08
#